data_AF-A0A3C0GVR8-F1
#
_entry.id   AF-A0A3C0GVR8-F1
#
_cell.length_a   1.000
_cell.length_b   1.000
_cell.length_c   1.000
_cell.angle_alpha   90.00
_cell.angle_beta   90.00
_cell.angle_gamma   90.00
#
_symmetry.space_group_name_H-M   'P 1'
#
loop_
_entity.id
_entity.type
_entity.pdbx_description
1 polymer ?
#
loop_
_entity_poly.entity_id
_entity_poly.type
_entity_poly.pdbx_seq_one_letter_code
_entity_poly.pdbx_strand_id
1 'polypeptide(L)'
;MIRAAIGVAPWDVLSQGIALQTPLSFGVATNVIGALVLLLWWPIRQKPGLGTVLNVMLIGPSAQFGLWLLPEVQGLAWQIPMYLCGLLLVALATGLYIGARLGPGPRDGLMTGLHARSGWPIWIVRS
;
A
#
# COMPACT_ATOMS: atom_id res chain seq x y z
N MET A 1 8.66 6.37 6.60
CA MET A 1 9.25 6.44 5.24
C MET A 1 8.85 7.71 4.51
N ILE A 2 7.56 8.02 4.33
CA ILE A 2 7.11 9.26 3.65
C ILE A 2 7.68 10.55 4.29
N ARG A 3 7.55 10.71 5.62
CA ARG A 3 8.14 11.86 6.37
C ARG A 3 9.67 11.93 6.34
N ALA A 4 10.33 10.82 6.05
CA ALA A 4 11.79 10.76 5.93
C ALA A 4 12.27 11.18 4.52
N ALA A 5 11.36 11.36 3.56
CA ALA A 5 11.62 11.74 2.16
C ALA A 5 12.61 10.84 1.39
N ILE A 6 12.92 9.65 1.93
CA ILE A 6 13.88 8.70 1.35
C ILE A 6 13.15 7.38 1.09
N GLY A 7 13.32 6.83 -0.12
CA GLY A 7 12.83 5.49 -0.48
C GLY A 7 11.31 5.33 -0.43
N VAL A 8 10.55 6.32 -0.92
CA VAL A 8 9.09 6.27 -0.95
C VAL A 8 8.63 5.26 -2.01
N ALA A 9 7.70 4.36 -1.65
CA ALA A 9 7.21 3.34 -2.56
C ALA A 9 6.41 3.97 -3.72
N PRO A 10 6.45 3.42 -4.95
CA PRO A 10 5.76 4.01 -6.11
C PRO A 10 4.25 4.25 -5.90
N TRP A 11 3.60 3.38 -5.13
CA TRP A 11 2.18 3.54 -4.77
C TRP A 11 1.95 4.71 -3.81
N ASP A 12 2.87 4.93 -2.87
CA ASP A 12 2.79 6.09 -1.99
C ASP A 12 3.08 7.37 -2.77
N VAL A 13 4.00 7.32 -3.75
CA VAL A 13 4.22 8.43 -4.69
C VAL A 13 2.95 8.73 -5.50
N LEU A 14 2.22 7.71 -5.97
CA LEU A 14 0.94 7.90 -6.66
C LEU A 14 -0.10 8.56 -5.74
N SER A 15 -0.31 8.04 -4.54
CA SER A 15 -1.22 8.63 -3.55
C SER A 15 -0.83 10.07 -3.19
N GLN A 16 0.47 10.34 -3.06
CA GLN A 16 1.01 11.66 -2.76
C GLN A 16 0.82 12.61 -3.94
N GLY A 17 1.05 12.16 -5.17
CA GLY A 17 0.81 12.94 -6.38
C GLY A 17 -0.67 13.31 -6.54
N ILE A 18 -1.59 12.37 -6.29
CA ILE A 18 -3.03 12.66 -6.28
C ILE A 18 -3.36 13.67 -5.17
N ALA A 19 -2.84 13.47 -3.95
CA ALA A 19 -3.10 14.40 -2.84
C ALA A 19 -2.52 15.81 -3.07
N LEU A 20 -1.49 15.96 -3.90
CA LEU A 20 -0.95 17.27 -4.30
C LEU A 20 -1.77 17.94 -5.42
N GLN A 21 -2.43 17.16 -6.27
CA GLN A 21 -3.21 17.64 -7.43
C GLN A 21 -4.72 17.73 -7.16
N THR A 22 -5.18 17.27 -5.99
CA THR A 22 -6.60 17.22 -5.62
C THR A 22 -6.79 17.68 -4.17
N PRO A 23 -8.00 18.10 -3.76
CA PRO A 23 -8.29 18.44 -2.36
C PRO A 23 -8.34 17.21 -1.42
N LEU A 24 -7.96 16.02 -1.90
CA LEU A 24 -8.03 14.78 -1.13
C LEU A 24 -6.80 14.64 -0.23
N SER A 25 -6.99 14.18 1.01
CA SER A 25 -5.88 13.82 1.88
C SER A 25 -5.18 12.55 1.40
N PHE A 26 -3.91 12.37 1.78
CA PHE A 26 -3.11 11.20 1.42
C PHE A 26 -3.81 9.87 1.76
N GLY A 27 -4.43 9.80 2.95
CA GLY A 27 -5.18 8.62 3.37
C GLY A 27 -6.40 8.33 2.49
N VAL A 28 -7.14 9.37 2.11
CA VAL A 28 -8.32 9.22 1.22
C VAL A 28 -7.87 8.84 -0.19
N ALA A 29 -6.82 9.46 -0.73
CA ALA A 29 -6.25 9.09 -2.03
C ALA A 29 -5.83 7.60 -2.05
N THR A 30 -5.17 7.14 -0.99
CA THR A 30 -4.75 5.74 -0.86
C THR A 30 -5.94 4.77 -0.82
N ASN A 31 -7.02 5.13 -0.10
CA ASN A 31 -8.24 4.32 -0.06
C ASN A 31 -8.96 4.29 -1.41
N VAL A 32 -9.06 5.44 -2.09
CA VAL A 32 -9.68 5.53 -3.42
C VAL A 32 -8.93 4.67 -4.43
N ILE A 33 -7.59 4.75 -4.44
CA ILE A 33 -6.76 3.89 -5.27
C ILE A 33 -7.01 2.41 -4.93
N GLY A 34 -7.02 2.04 -3.64
CA GLY A 34 -7.30 0.67 -3.21
C GLY A 34 -8.69 0.18 -3.64
N ALA A 35 -9.70 1.04 -3.59
CA ALA A 35 -11.06 0.74 -4.04
C ALA A 35 -11.14 0.58 -5.57
N LEU A 36 -10.44 1.43 -6.34
CA LEU A 36 -10.34 1.30 -7.79
C LEU A 36 -9.65 0.00 -8.21
N VAL A 37 -8.59 -0.38 -7.49
CA VAL A 37 -7.89 -1.66 -7.68
C VAL A 37 -8.83 -2.85 -7.40
N LEU A 38 -9.64 -2.77 -6.34
CA LEU A 38 -10.67 -3.77 -6.07
C LEU A 38 -11.77 -3.82 -7.15
N LEU A 39 -12.18 -2.67 -7.69
CA LEU A 39 -13.11 -2.61 -8.83
C LEU A 39 -12.51 -3.28 -10.07
N LEU A 40 -11.21 -3.14 -10.29
CA LEU A 40 -10.50 -3.83 -11.37
C LEU A 40 -10.48 -5.37 -11.21
N TRP A 41 -10.75 -5.90 -10.02
CA TRP A 41 -10.92 -7.36 -9.82
C TRP A 41 -12.28 -7.87 -10.28
N TRP A 42 -13.29 -6.99 -10.39
CA TRP A 42 -14.62 -7.37 -10.87
C TRP A 42 -14.58 -8.14 -12.19
N PRO A 43 -13.86 -7.68 -13.24
CA PRO A 43 -13.71 -8.46 -14.46
C PRO A 43 -12.89 -9.75 -14.26
N ILE A 44 -11.96 -9.80 -13.29
CA ILE A 44 -11.08 -10.95 -12.99
C ILE A 44 -11.83 -12.08 -12.24
N ARG A 45 -13.05 -11.82 -11.75
CA ARG A 45 -13.89 -12.77 -10.98
C ARG A 45 -13.21 -13.32 -9.72
N GLN A 46 -12.19 -12.64 -9.21
CA GLN A 46 -11.55 -13.01 -7.97
C GLN A 46 -12.37 -12.42 -6.81
N LYS A 47 -12.84 -13.27 -5.90
CA LYS A 47 -13.65 -12.82 -4.76
C LYS A 47 -12.75 -12.10 -3.76
N PRO A 48 -12.93 -10.78 -3.51
CA PRO A 48 -12.18 -10.10 -2.47
C PRO A 48 -12.49 -10.75 -1.11
N GLY A 49 -11.44 -11.15 -0.40
CA GLY A 49 -11.58 -11.68 0.95
C GLY A 49 -11.86 -10.57 1.96
N LEU A 50 -12.36 -10.93 3.14
CA LEU A 50 -12.50 -10.01 4.29
C LEU A 50 -11.18 -9.31 4.61
N GLY A 51 -10.05 -10.02 4.51
CA GLY A 51 -8.71 -9.44 4.68
C GLY A 51 -8.40 -8.34 3.68
N THR A 52 -8.80 -8.49 2.41
CA THR A 52 -8.58 -7.50 1.34
C THR A 52 -9.38 -6.22 1.59
N VAL A 53 -10.64 -6.35 2.02
CA VAL A 53 -11.51 -5.20 2.34
C VAL A 53 -10.99 -4.46 3.56
N LEU A 54 -10.64 -5.18 4.63
CA LEU A 54 -10.05 -4.59 5.83
C LEU A 54 -8.72 -3.88 5.51
N ASN A 55 -7.91 -4.44 4.61
CA ASN A 55 -6.64 -3.83 4.19
C ASN A 55 -6.87 -2.46 3.54
N VAL A 56 -7.80 -2.37 2.57
CA VAL A 56 -8.13 -1.09 1.92
C VAL A 56 -8.73 -0.11 2.91
N MET A 57 -9.63 -0.56 3.80
CA MET A 57 -10.27 0.34 4.76
C MET A 57 -9.30 0.85 5.84
N LEU A 58 -8.35 0.03 6.29
CA LEU A 58 -7.46 0.36 7.42
C LEU A 58 -6.18 1.07 6.99
N ILE A 59 -5.67 0.83 5.78
CA ILE A 59 -4.38 1.40 5.33
C ILE A 59 -4.44 2.92 5.26
N GLY A 60 -5.44 3.51 4.58
CA GLY A 60 -5.52 4.97 4.43
C GLY A 60 -5.65 5.71 5.76
N PRO A 61 -6.58 5.33 6.67
CA PRO A 61 -6.69 5.95 7.99
C PRO A 61 -5.44 5.77 8.84
N SER A 62 -4.83 4.57 8.82
CA SER A 62 -3.57 4.32 9.56
C SER A 62 -2.43 5.18 9.02
N ALA A 63 -2.30 5.32 7.70
CA ALA A 63 -1.31 6.17 7.07
C ALA A 63 -1.53 7.65 7.38
N GLN A 64 -2.79 8.12 7.32
CA GLN A 64 -3.15 9.49 7.66
C GLN A 64 -2.87 9.80 9.13
N PHE A 65 -3.20 8.87 10.03
CA PHE A 65 -2.92 9.01 11.45
C PHE A 65 -1.41 9.04 11.73
N GLY A 66 -0.64 8.16 11.08
CA GLY A 66 0.83 8.19 11.17
C GLY A 66 1.43 9.50 10.68
N LEU A 67 0.91 10.06 9.57
CA LEU A 67 1.33 11.38 9.08
C LEU A 67 0.95 12.51 10.02
N TRP A 68 -0.22 12.45 10.66
CA TRP A 68 -0.63 13.45 11.65
C TRP A 68 0.22 13.39 12.93
N LEU A 69 0.55 12.19 13.40
CA LEU A 69 1.32 11.98 14.63
C LEU A 69 2.81 12.29 14.46
N LEU A 70 3.38 11.97 13.29
CA LEU A 70 4.82 12.11 13.05
C LEU A 70 5.14 13.48 12.43
N PRO A 71 5.96 14.31 13.11
CA PRO A 71 6.41 15.59 12.55
C PRO A 71 7.31 15.38 11.34
N GLU A 72 7.46 16.43 10.53
CA GLU A 72 8.45 16.44 9.45
C GLU A 72 9.85 16.51 10.00
N VAL A 73 10.70 15.61 9.51
CA VAL A 73 12.07 15.48 9.99
C VAL A 73 13.02 15.95 8.90
N GLN A 74 13.81 16.96 9.22
CA GLN A 74 14.81 17.54 8.33
C GLN A 74 16.21 17.15 8.79
N GLY A 75 17.09 16.85 7.82
CA GLY A 75 18.47 16.43 8.07
C GLY A 75 18.68 14.92 8.04
N LEU A 76 19.69 14.48 7.28
CA LEU A 76 20.02 13.07 7.04
C LEU A 76 20.17 12.26 8.34
N ALA A 77 20.76 12.86 9.38
CA ALA A 77 20.98 12.21 10.68
C ALA A 77 19.69 11.74 11.36
N TRP A 78 18.57 12.46 11.15
CA TRP A 78 17.27 12.10 11.70
C TRP A 78 16.39 11.34 10.69
N GLN A 79 16.58 11.59 9.39
CA GLN A 79 15.84 10.88 8.34
C GLN A 79 16.21 9.40 8.26
N ILE A 80 17.51 9.06 8.40
CA ILE A 80 17.99 7.66 8.36
C ILE A 80 17.34 6.79 9.45
N PRO A 81 17.41 7.13 10.76
CA PRO A 81 16.78 6.31 11.80
C PRO A 81 15.26 6.26 11.66
N MET A 82 14.61 7.36 11.27
CA MET A 82 13.16 7.36 11.02
C MET A 82 12.76 6.46 9.84
N TYR A 83 13.58 6.43 8.79
CA TYR A 83 13.43 5.51 7.67
C TYR A 83 13.60 4.07 8.12
N LEU A 84 14.69 3.74 8.84
CA LEU A 84 14.98 2.39 9.31
C LEU A 84 13.89 1.85 10.24
N CYS A 85 13.41 2.66 11.19
CA CYS A 85 12.29 2.28 12.05
C CYS A 85 11.03 2.00 11.24
N GLY A 86 10.70 2.87 10.27
CA GLY A 86 9.57 2.65 9.37
C GLY A 86 9.72 1.38 8.54
N LEU A 87 10.91 1.13 8.00
CA LEU A 87 11.23 -0.06 7.22
C LEU A 87 11.07 -1.34 8.04
N LEU A 88 11.61 -1.36 9.26
CA LEU A 88 11.49 -2.51 10.17
C LEU A 88 10.04 -2.78 10.56
N LEU A 89 9.27 -1.73 10.83
CA LEU A 89 7.86 -1.85 11.17
C LEU A 89 7.04 -2.39 9.99
N VAL A 90 7.31 -1.90 8.77
CA VAL A 90 6.71 -2.44 7.55
C VAL A 90 7.12 -3.90 7.35
N ALA A 91 8.39 -4.25 7.49
CA ALA A 91 8.87 -5.62 7.34
C ALA A 91 8.20 -6.59 8.34
N LEU A 92 8.05 -6.16 9.60
CA LEU A 92 7.35 -6.92 10.64
C LEU A 92 5.86 -7.08 10.29
N ALA A 93 5.20 -5.99 9.90
CA ALA A 93 3.79 -6.01 9.53
C ALA A 93 3.55 -6.91 8.31
N THR A 94 4.41 -6.85 7.29
CA THR A 94 4.36 -7.73 6.13
C THR A 94 4.57 -9.19 6.53
N GLY A 95 5.53 -9.48 7.42
CA GLY A 95 5.77 -10.84 7.94
C GLY A 95 4.55 -11.40 8.68
N LEU A 96 3.95 -10.61 9.57
CA LEU A 96 2.72 -10.98 10.28
C LEU A 96 1.55 -11.19 9.33
N TYR A 97 1.40 -10.30 8.35
CA TYR A 97 0.34 -10.37 7.35
C TYR A 97 0.41 -11.63 6.49
N ILE A 98 1.61 -11.97 5.98
CA ILE A 98 1.85 -13.19 5.21
C ILE A 98 1.64 -14.43 6.10
N GLY A 99 2.14 -14.40 7.33
CA GLY A 99 2.01 -15.50 8.30
C GLY A 99 0.56 -15.80 8.69
N ALA A 100 -0.29 -14.77 8.78
CA ALA A 100 -1.69 -14.90 9.15
C ALA A 100 -2.58 -15.53 8.05
N ARG A 101 -2.06 -15.69 6.82
CA ARG A 101 -2.79 -16.27 5.66
C ARG A 101 -4.19 -15.68 5.44
N LEU A 102 -4.39 -14.40 5.78
CA LEU A 102 -5.70 -13.71 5.71
C LEU A 102 -6.19 -13.39 4.28
N GLY A 103 -5.54 -13.97 3.27
CA GLY A 103 -5.78 -13.71 1.86
C GLY A 103 -4.93 -12.55 1.32
N PRO A 104 -4.67 -12.51 0.00
CA PRO A 104 -3.78 -11.55 -0.62
C PRO A 104 -4.34 -10.12 -0.59
N GLY A 105 -3.43 -9.14 -0.58
CA GLY A 105 -3.79 -7.73 -0.60
C GLY A 105 -4.41 -7.37 -1.95
N PRO A 106 -5.03 -6.18 -2.08
CA PRO A 106 -5.63 -5.74 -3.35
C PRO A 106 -4.65 -5.78 -4.53
N ARG A 107 -3.38 -5.49 -4.24
CA ARG A 107 -2.27 -5.49 -5.21
C ARG A 107 -1.84 -6.92 -5.56
N ASP A 108 -1.61 -7.75 -4.53
CA ASP A 108 -1.15 -9.14 -4.71
C ASP A 108 -2.23 -10.05 -5.33
N GLY A 109 -3.50 -9.77 -5.03
CA GLY A 109 -4.58 -10.51 -5.63
C GLY A 109 -4.75 -10.17 -7.12
N LEU A 110 -4.52 -8.92 -7.54
CA LEU A 110 -4.53 -8.56 -8.96
C LEU A 110 -3.47 -9.37 -9.74
N MET A 111 -2.27 -9.52 -9.18
CA MET A 111 -1.20 -10.31 -9.78
C MET A 111 -1.50 -11.82 -9.79
N THR A 112 -1.96 -12.38 -8.67
CA THR A 112 -2.29 -13.81 -8.58
C THR A 112 -3.54 -14.16 -9.38
N GLY A 113 -4.50 -13.24 -9.49
CA GLY A 113 -5.71 -13.37 -10.29
C GLY A 113 -5.43 -13.30 -11.79
N LEU A 114 -4.54 -12.40 -12.23
CA LEU A 114 -4.05 -12.41 -13.61
C LEU A 114 -3.31 -13.71 -13.91
N HIS A 115 -2.40 -14.16 -13.04
CA HIS A 115 -1.69 -15.43 -13.22
C HIS A 115 -2.65 -16.62 -13.32
N ALA A 116 -3.62 -16.73 -12.41
CA ALA A 116 -4.60 -17.82 -12.38
C ALA A 116 -5.49 -17.86 -13.64
N ARG A 117 -5.74 -16.71 -14.27
CA ARG A 117 -6.63 -16.63 -15.44
C ARG A 117 -5.90 -16.67 -16.78
N SER A 118 -4.70 -16.09 -16.87
CA SER A 118 -3.90 -16.01 -18.10
C SER A 118 -2.85 -17.10 -18.23
N GLY A 119 -2.49 -17.77 -17.12
CA GLY A 119 -1.37 -18.71 -17.06
C GLY A 119 0.01 -18.03 -17.20
N TRP A 120 0.06 -16.71 -17.28
CA TRP A 120 1.31 -15.98 -17.52
C TRP A 120 2.21 -16.01 -16.30
N PRO A 121 3.52 -16.24 -16.47
CA PRO A 121 4.47 -16.24 -15.36
C PRO A 121 4.37 -14.95 -14.53
N ILE A 122 4.45 -15.09 -13.21
CA ILE A 122 4.35 -13.96 -12.27
C ILE A 122 5.39 -12.87 -12.58
N TRP A 123 6.55 -13.23 -13.13
CA TRP A 123 7.59 -12.26 -13.51
C TRP A 123 7.17 -11.34 -14.67
N ILE A 124 6.28 -11.79 -15.57
CA ILE A 124 5.72 -10.95 -16.65
C ILE A 124 4.64 -10.03 -16.08
N VAL A 125 3.81 -10.53 -15.16
CA VAL A 125 2.71 -9.77 -14.53
C VAL A 125 3.22 -8.69 -13.56
N ARG A 126 4.46 -8.83 -13.07
CA ARG A 126 5.17 -7.91 -12.18
C ARG A 126 5.75 -6.67 -12.85
N SER A 127 5.90 -6.68 -14.17
CA SER A 127 6.70 -5.71 -14.93
C SER A 127 6.04 -4.33 -14.99
#